data_AF-A0A813GYN8-F1
#
_entry.id   AF-A0A813GYN8-F1
#
_cell.length_a   1.000
_cell.length_b   1.000
_cell.length_c   1.000
_cell.angle_alpha   90.00
_cell.angle_beta   90.00
_cell.angle_gamma   90.00
#
_symmetry.space_group_name_H-M   'P 1'
#
loop_
_entity.id
_entity.type
_entity.pdbx_description
1 polymer ?
#
loop_
_entity_poly.entity_id
_entity_poly.type
_entity_poly.pdbx_seq_one_letter_code
_entity_poly.pdbx_strand_id
1 'polypeptide(L)'
;MSSQGDGGSDGEEVAGEDGQHGDTLQGIELHMAHMETRLRSAITDLLQPTVQRMTVLTSEVDTIKLLVSQHAKGLNEVQLGQLRAQEQVSTVTAFKEEMGRWDTQRRTAEAATDEKVEAAVQKIEAFRFSLEQKESALHHLNRSLDRVAGEVNRLLEDQDNNRDVSELRIDEQSRKLSLLRADIDVRFAGLEQKHNALSDELWGDELGLAKMAGELKKTNATFGKLEDAVAHLQASKAESVQLDKLRSEVAMMVHEANSSTTAMRHTVGEVVNDVREHFRTASQTIASHNANFVREIRGQYQEELANSAQLRDEVEKFMGSTSERVDMLEQRGNEVKSKASSLAAEAREELEELNRRRKRDKTSADNELKALKKRLGGVFDNSDAVLRGLEHIYSVLQPVLESELMGCALERQDAIDREKISLMGVKDDGNVLARTTQSEPQHPRPECRVKSAPQAAQRGAHGGKGGPGSLSARGAGSGPVVRVDNRCVSCSGQAPLVLAAFKMACLHYAPSPVDHGGTINDRWELLQRRQQLLHLAHAALLEGPGGLGGLSPGGQGGGAPDSSGGEDKDGRPFAEYAAIEAKFQTSG
;
A
#
# COMPACT_ATOMS: atom_id res chain seq x y z
N MET A 1 33.34 32.20 -67.82
CA MET A 1 33.06 33.58 -68.26
C MET A 1 34.40 34.30 -68.35
N SER A 2 34.69 34.84 -69.54
CA SER A 2 35.76 35.81 -69.90
C SER A 2 37.21 35.37 -69.64
N SER A 3 38.03 34.89 -70.60
CA SER A 3 38.32 35.32 -71.99
C SER A 3 38.81 36.77 -72.10
N GLN A 4 40.12 36.90 -72.41
CA GLN A 4 40.84 37.93 -73.19
C GLN A 4 42.34 37.62 -72.96
N GLY A 5 43.14 37.20 -73.94
CA GLY A 5 43.42 37.80 -75.26
C GLY A 5 44.83 38.41 -75.15
N ASP A 6 45.89 37.82 -75.71
CA ASP A 6 46.30 37.92 -77.13
C ASP A 6 46.63 39.39 -77.47
N GLY A 7 47.77 39.82 -78.01
CA GLY A 7 48.88 39.23 -78.75
C GLY A 7 49.65 40.42 -79.38
N GLY A 8 50.69 40.15 -80.19
CA GLY A 8 51.38 41.13 -81.06
C GLY A 8 52.61 41.79 -80.41
N SER A 9 53.87 41.55 -80.77
CA SER A 9 54.53 41.16 -82.04
C SER A 9 54.41 42.17 -83.18
N ASP A 10 55.32 43.15 -83.20
CA ASP A 10 55.81 43.89 -84.36
C ASP A 10 57.30 44.18 -84.04
N GLY A 11 58.33 43.79 -84.80
CA GLY A 11 58.35 43.39 -86.20
C GLY A 11 58.64 44.59 -87.10
N GLU A 12 59.79 45.25 -86.93
CA GLU A 12 60.24 46.27 -87.90
C GLU A 12 61.75 46.17 -88.15
N GLU A 13 62.05 45.82 -89.40
CA GLU A 13 63.34 45.55 -90.02
C GLU A 13 63.66 46.74 -90.93
N VAL A 14 64.77 47.45 -90.70
CA VAL A 14 65.26 48.50 -91.60
C VAL A 14 66.77 48.37 -91.79
N ALA A 15 67.14 48.03 -93.01
CA ALA A 15 68.49 48.01 -93.55
C ALA A 15 69.03 49.43 -93.78
N GLY A 16 70.33 49.64 -93.55
CA GLY A 16 71.04 50.87 -93.88
C GLY A 16 72.54 50.62 -93.96
N GLU A 17 73.04 50.53 -95.20
CA GLU A 17 74.46 50.56 -95.57
C GLU A 17 75.07 51.93 -95.24
N ASP A 18 76.27 51.94 -94.67
CA ASP A 18 77.34 52.95 -94.82
C ASP A 18 78.43 52.60 -93.79
N GLY A 19 79.69 52.30 -94.15
CA GLY A 19 80.54 53.11 -94.99
C GLY A 19 81.71 53.66 -94.16
N GLN A 20 82.53 52.75 -93.60
CA GLN A 20 83.96 52.97 -93.28
C GLN A 20 84.39 54.29 -92.59
N HIS A 21 83.64 54.75 -91.58
CA HIS A 21 84.13 55.65 -90.52
C HIS A 21 83.76 55.16 -89.10
N GLY A 22 83.32 53.89 -89.00
CA GLY A 22 82.74 53.28 -87.79
C GLY A 22 83.73 52.69 -86.78
N ASP A 23 84.99 52.43 -87.13
CA ASP A 23 85.92 51.72 -86.21
C ASP A 23 86.32 52.53 -84.97
N THR A 24 86.24 53.86 -85.00
CA THR A 24 86.50 54.71 -83.82
C THR A 24 85.24 54.98 -83.01
N LEU A 25 84.06 55.10 -83.65
CA LEU A 25 82.77 55.29 -82.99
C LEU A 25 82.23 53.99 -82.38
N GLN A 26 82.31 52.85 -83.09
CA GLN A 26 82.07 51.52 -82.52
C GLN A 26 83.08 51.21 -81.42
N GLY A 27 84.34 51.65 -81.53
CA GLY A 27 85.30 51.50 -80.44
C GLY A 27 84.86 52.22 -79.16
N ILE A 28 84.36 53.46 -79.28
CA ILE A 28 83.83 54.24 -78.15
C ILE A 28 82.50 53.65 -77.63
N GLU A 29 81.62 53.23 -78.51
CA GLU A 29 80.32 52.64 -78.18
C GLU A 29 80.48 51.27 -77.50
N LEU A 30 81.42 50.45 -77.96
CA LEU A 30 81.80 49.17 -77.35
C LEU A 30 82.53 49.40 -76.01
N HIS A 31 83.31 50.48 -75.88
CA HIS A 31 83.91 50.86 -74.60
C HIS A 31 82.87 51.41 -73.60
N MET A 32 81.88 52.19 -74.05
CA MET A 32 80.74 52.63 -73.24
C MET A 32 79.86 51.44 -72.84
N ALA A 33 79.54 50.53 -73.76
CA ALA A 33 78.81 49.30 -73.47
C ALA A 33 79.60 48.41 -72.49
N HIS A 34 80.92 48.33 -72.61
CA HIS A 34 81.76 47.59 -71.67
C HIS A 34 81.81 48.25 -70.29
N MET A 35 81.93 49.58 -70.21
CA MET A 35 81.83 50.33 -68.95
C MET A 35 80.44 50.18 -68.33
N GLU A 36 79.37 50.26 -69.12
CA GLU A 36 78.00 50.04 -68.68
C GLU A 36 77.82 48.62 -68.15
N THR A 37 78.36 47.61 -68.84
CA THR A 37 78.29 46.21 -68.40
C THR A 37 79.05 46.01 -67.08
N ARG A 38 80.21 46.66 -66.91
CA ARG A 38 80.95 46.65 -65.64
C ARG A 38 80.22 47.40 -64.53
N LEU A 39 79.58 48.54 -64.83
CA LEU A 39 78.75 49.28 -63.89
C LEU A 39 77.52 48.47 -63.47
N ARG A 40 76.83 47.83 -64.42
CA ARG A 40 75.74 46.89 -64.15
C ARG A 40 76.21 45.72 -63.30
N SER A 41 77.37 45.13 -63.60
CA SER A 41 77.95 44.06 -62.78
C SER A 41 78.25 44.55 -61.36
N ALA A 42 78.90 45.70 -61.21
CA ALA A 42 79.23 46.26 -59.90
C ALA A 42 77.98 46.64 -59.09
N ILE A 43 76.96 47.20 -59.73
CA ILE A 43 75.66 47.50 -59.12
C ILE A 43 74.97 46.19 -58.71
N THR A 44 75.04 45.15 -59.55
CA THR A 44 74.48 43.84 -59.25
C THR A 44 75.21 43.20 -58.07
N ASP A 45 76.54 43.24 -58.03
CA ASP A 45 77.33 42.70 -56.92
C ASP A 45 77.09 43.46 -55.59
N LEU A 46 76.83 44.77 -55.65
CA LEU A 46 76.48 45.59 -54.48
C LEU A 46 75.04 45.36 -54.00
N LEU A 47 74.08 45.28 -54.94
CA LEU A 47 72.65 45.18 -54.62
C LEU A 47 72.20 43.74 -54.37
N GLN A 48 72.78 42.74 -55.04
CA GLN A 48 72.35 41.34 -54.97
C GLN A 48 72.39 40.75 -53.55
N PRO A 49 73.42 41.00 -52.71
CA PRO A 49 73.40 40.56 -51.31
C PRO A 49 72.25 41.20 -50.52
N THR A 50 71.92 42.45 -50.84
CA THR A 50 70.83 43.21 -50.20
C THR A 50 69.47 42.69 -50.64
N VAL A 51 69.30 42.44 -51.95
CA VAL A 51 68.09 41.83 -52.52
C VAL A 51 67.88 40.44 -51.96
N GLN A 52 68.89 39.57 -51.93
CA GLN A 52 68.79 38.24 -51.33
C GLN A 52 68.38 38.29 -49.86
N ARG A 53 69.00 39.20 -49.08
CA ARG A 53 68.64 39.39 -47.67
C ARG A 53 67.21 39.90 -47.52
N MET A 54 66.76 40.82 -48.38
CA MET A 54 65.39 41.33 -48.43
C MET A 54 64.39 40.22 -48.77
N THR A 55 64.72 39.33 -49.71
CA THR A 55 63.89 38.19 -50.09
C THR A 55 63.76 37.19 -48.95
N VAL A 56 64.86 36.88 -48.25
CA VAL A 56 64.83 36.02 -47.05
C VAL A 56 63.96 36.66 -45.96
N LEU A 57 64.19 37.93 -45.62
CA LEU A 57 63.36 38.63 -44.64
C LEU A 57 61.88 38.69 -45.04
N THR A 58 61.57 38.88 -46.31
CA THR A 58 60.19 38.86 -46.82
C THR A 58 59.57 37.47 -46.62
N SER A 59 60.30 36.40 -46.91
CA SER A 59 59.85 35.02 -46.69
C SER A 59 59.64 34.68 -45.20
N GLU A 60 60.50 35.19 -44.32
CA GLU A 60 60.35 35.08 -42.86
C GLU A 60 59.13 35.86 -42.35
N VAL A 61 58.89 37.07 -42.86
CA VAL A 61 57.70 37.86 -42.53
C VAL A 61 56.43 37.15 -42.98
N ASP A 62 56.43 36.53 -44.15
CA ASP A 62 55.26 35.81 -44.66
C ASP A 62 55.00 34.50 -43.89
N THR A 63 56.04 33.78 -43.46
CA THR A 63 55.87 32.64 -42.55
C THR A 63 55.35 33.07 -41.18
N ILE A 64 55.81 34.20 -40.64
CA ILE A 64 55.27 34.78 -39.41
C ILE A 64 53.80 35.18 -39.59
N LYS A 65 53.42 35.82 -40.71
CA LYS A 65 52.01 36.14 -40.99
C LYS A 65 51.14 34.88 -41.04
N LEU A 66 51.63 33.80 -41.66
CA LEU A 66 50.93 32.53 -41.73
C LEU A 66 50.71 31.95 -40.32
N LEU A 67 51.77 31.93 -39.49
CA LEU A 67 51.70 31.50 -38.10
C LEU A 67 50.73 32.36 -37.29
N VAL A 68 50.79 33.69 -37.41
CA VAL A 68 49.85 34.60 -36.73
C VAL A 68 48.41 34.34 -37.17
N SER A 69 48.16 34.11 -38.46
CA SER A 69 46.83 33.76 -38.96
C SER A 69 46.34 32.42 -38.41
N GLN A 70 47.22 31.41 -38.34
CA GLN A 70 46.91 30.11 -37.76
C GLN A 70 46.61 30.21 -36.26
N HIS A 71 47.41 30.97 -35.51
CA HIS A 71 47.18 31.22 -34.09
C HIS A 71 45.88 32.00 -33.87
N ALA A 72 45.56 32.98 -34.71
CA ALA A 72 44.29 33.71 -34.64
C ALA A 72 43.08 32.80 -34.89
N LYS A 73 43.18 31.85 -35.83
CA LYS A 73 42.13 30.82 -36.03
C LYS A 73 41.99 29.91 -34.82
N GLY A 74 43.09 29.41 -34.28
CA GLY A 74 43.07 28.58 -33.06
C GLY A 74 42.48 29.32 -31.86
N LEU A 75 42.77 30.61 -31.71
CA LEU A 75 42.24 31.44 -30.63
C LEU A 75 40.73 31.65 -30.77
N ASN A 76 40.23 31.84 -32.00
CA ASN A 76 38.78 31.89 -32.27
C ASN A 76 38.08 30.55 -31.99
N GLU A 77 38.71 29.42 -32.31
CA GLU A 77 38.18 28.08 -31.99
C GLU A 77 38.10 27.85 -30.48
N VAL A 78 39.14 28.24 -29.73
CA VAL A 78 39.14 28.19 -28.26
C VAL A 78 38.06 29.08 -27.68
N GLN A 79 37.87 30.28 -28.21
CA GLN A 79 36.82 31.21 -27.76
C GLN A 79 35.42 30.64 -28.03
N LEU A 80 35.20 30.01 -29.18
CA LEU A 80 33.94 29.31 -29.49
C LEU A 80 33.73 28.11 -28.55
N GLY A 81 34.79 27.35 -28.26
CA GLY A 81 34.77 26.26 -27.29
C GLY A 81 34.40 26.75 -25.88
N GLN A 82 34.95 27.89 -25.45
CA GLN A 82 34.63 28.52 -24.17
C GLN A 82 33.16 28.93 -24.09
N LEU A 83 32.59 29.52 -25.15
CA LEU A 83 31.17 29.88 -25.20
C LEU A 83 30.26 28.65 -25.08
N ARG A 84 30.57 27.56 -25.80
CA ARG A 84 29.82 26.29 -25.70
C ARG A 84 29.93 25.68 -24.30
N ALA A 85 31.11 25.73 -23.68
CA ALA A 85 31.30 25.25 -22.32
C ALA A 85 30.49 26.09 -21.32
N GLN A 86 30.42 27.42 -21.49
CA GLN A 86 29.57 28.28 -20.65
C GLN A 86 28.08 27.97 -20.82
N GLU A 87 27.61 27.71 -22.04
CA GLU A 87 26.24 27.29 -22.30
C GLU A 87 25.92 25.95 -21.61
N GLN A 88 26.82 24.97 -21.71
CA GLN A 88 26.68 23.69 -21.01
C GLN A 88 26.65 23.88 -19.48
N VAL A 89 27.53 24.71 -18.91
CA VAL A 89 27.49 25.04 -17.48
C VAL A 89 26.17 25.67 -17.09
N SER A 90 25.63 26.59 -17.91
CA SER A 90 24.33 27.20 -17.68
C SER A 90 23.20 26.16 -17.66
N THR A 91 23.17 25.24 -18.64
CA THR A 91 22.15 24.16 -18.67
C THR A 91 22.25 23.22 -17.47
N VAL A 92 23.46 22.85 -17.05
CA VAL A 92 23.68 22.01 -15.85
C VAL A 92 23.22 22.74 -14.59
N THR A 93 23.44 24.06 -14.51
CA THR A 93 22.99 24.87 -13.38
C THR A 93 21.47 24.94 -13.33
N ALA A 94 20.80 25.15 -14.46
CA ALA A 94 19.34 25.12 -14.55
C ALA A 94 18.77 23.75 -14.14
N PHE A 95 19.40 22.64 -14.57
CA PHE A 95 18.98 21.30 -14.17
C PHE A 95 19.16 21.05 -12.67
N LYS A 96 20.23 21.56 -12.06
CA LYS A 96 20.44 21.50 -10.60
C LYS A 96 19.36 22.26 -9.83
N GLU A 97 18.99 23.46 -10.31
CA GLU A 97 17.90 24.22 -9.71
C GLU A 97 16.55 23.50 -9.82
N GLU A 98 16.27 22.91 -10.98
CA GLU A 98 15.05 22.13 -11.18
C GLU A 98 15.02 20.91 -10.26
N MET A 99 16.10 20.14 -10.17
CA MET A 99 16.22 19.03 -9.21
C MET A 99 16.00 19.50 -7.77
N GLY A 100 16.55 20.66 -7.38
CA GLY A 100 16.32 21.24 -6.05
C GLY A 100 14.85 21.56 -5.78
N ARG A 101 14.11 22.04 -6.78
CA ARG A 101 12.65 22.26 -6.68
C ARG A 101 11.89 20.95 -6.52
N TRP A 102 12.21 19.95 -7.34
CA TRP A 102 11.61 18.61 -7.25
C TRP A 102 11.86 17.97 -5.89
N ASP A 103 13.07 18.08 -5.34
CA ASP A 103 13.40 17.54 -4.02
C ASP A 103 12.63 18.26 -2.90
N THR A 104 12.48 19.58 -3.01
CA THR A 104 11.68 20.36 -2.05
C THR A 104 10.21 19.95 -2.11
N GLN A 105 9.64 19.86 -3.32
CA GLN A 105 8.26 19.43 -3.54
C GLN A 105 8.01 18.01 -3.01
N ARG A 106 8.95 17.09 -3.25
CA ARG A 106 8.91 15.72 -2.73
C ARG A 106 8.87 15.72 -1.21
N ARG A 107 9.77 16.45 -0.54
CA ARG A 107 9.78 16.55 0.93
C ARG A 107 8.51 17.16 1.50
N THR A 108 7.94 18.18 0.86
CA THR A 108 6.66 18.76 1.27
C THR A 108 5.51 17.76 1.10
N ALA A 109 5.51 16.97 0.03
CA ALA A 109 4.52 15.92 -0.18
C ALA A 109 4.65 14.79 0.84
N GLU A 110 5.89 14.34 1.11
CA GLU A 110 6.20 13.33 2.14
C GLU A 110 5.72 13.80 3.53
N ALA A 111 6.04 15.04 3.93
CA ALA A 111 5.57 15.60 5.20
C ALA A 111 4.03 15.70 5.28
N ALA A 112 3.37 16.09 4.19
CA ALA A 112 1.91 16.16 4.13
C ALA A 112 1.25 14.77 4.17
N THR A 113 1.90 13.73 3.64
CA THR A 113 1.42 12.36 3.76
C THR A 113 1.60 11.83 5.18
N ASP A 114 2.72 12.14 5.83
CA ASP A 114 2.97 11.74 7.22
C ASP A 114 1.93 12.35 8.18
N GLU A 115 1.62 13.64 8.02
CA GLU A 115 0.57 14.31 8.81
C GLU A 115 -0.82 13.66 8.62
N LYS A 116 -1.16 13.27 7.38
CA LYS A 116 -2.43 12.56 7.10
C LYS A 116 -2.46 11.17 7.72
N VAL A 117 -1.34 10.45 7.71
CA VAL A 117 -1.21 9.13 8.35
C VAL A 117 -1.36 9.27 9.86
N GLU A 118 -0.69 10.25 10.48
CA GLU A 118 -0.81 10.53 11.91
C GLU A 118 -2.25 10.88 12.30
N ALA A 119 -2.92 11.74 11.54
CA ALA A 119 -4.33 12.07 11.77
C ALA A 119 -5.27 10.85 11.62
N ALA A 120 -4.97 9.93 10.70
CA ALA A 120 -5.72 8.69 10.54
C ALA A 120 -5.50 7.74 11.74
N VAL A 121 -4.28 7.62 12.23
CA VAL A 121 -3.95 6.84 13.43
C VAL A 121 -4.71 7.37 14.64
N GLN A 122 -4.72 8.69 14.87
CA GLN A 122 -5.46 9.32 15.97
C GLN A 122 -6.98 9.03 15.87
N LYS A 123 -7.56 9.05 14.66
CA LYS A 123 -8.98 8.68 14.46
C LYS A 123 -9.25 7.21 14.77
N ILE A 124 -8.36 6.30 14.38
CA ILE A 124 -8.48 4.86 14.69
C ILE A 124 -8.42 4.63 16.20
N GLU A 125 -7.51 5.31 16.91
CA GLU A 125 -7.43 5.24 18.37
C GLU A 125 -8.70 5.77 19.05
N ALA A 126 -9.24 6.89 18.57
CA ALA A 126 -10.52 7.42 19.06
C ALA A 126 -11.69 6.44 18.83
N PHE A 127 -11.75 5.79 17.68
CA PHE A 127 -12.75 4.76 17.41
C PHE A 127 -12.58 3.52 18.31
N ARG A 128 -11.34 3.09 18.53
CA ARG A 128 -11.03 1.98 19.44
C ARG A 128 -11.50 2.30 20.86
N PHE A 129 -11.18 3.49 21.37
CA PHE A 129 -11.65 3.93 22.69
C PHE A 129 -13.19 3.96 22.77
N SER A 130 -13.86 4.47 21.72
CA SER A 130 -15.32 4.47 21.65
C SER A 130 -15.92 3.05 21.65
N LEU A 131 -15.29 2.10 20.95
CA LEU A 131 -15.69 0.69 20.96
C LEU A 131 -15.52 0.07 22.34
N GLU A 132 -14.38 0.27 23.00
CA GLU A 132 -14.13 -0.22 24.37
C GLU A 132 -15.15 0.34 25.38
N GLN A 133 -15.56 1.61 25.20
CA GLN A 133 -16.61 2.21 26.02
C GLN A 133 -17.99 1.57 25.76
N LYS A 134 -18.34 1.32 24.50
CA LYS A 134 -19.61 0.65 24.14
C LYS A 134 -19.64 -0.80 24.59
N GLU A 135 -18.54 -1.53 24.50
CA GLU A 135 -18.40 -2.88 25.02
C GLU A 135 -18.59 -2.93 26.54
N SER A 136 -18.01 -1.98 27.27
CA SER A 136 -18.24 -1.82 28.71
C SER A 136 -19.71 -1.56 29.05
N ALA A 137 -20.39 -0.73 28.26
CA ALA A 137 -21.84 -0.47 28.43
C ALA A 137 -22.68 -1.72 28.11
N LEU A 138 -22.33 -2.48 27.07
CA LEU A 138 -22.98 -3.75 26.74
C LEU A 138 -22.81 -4.78 27.85
N HIS A 139 -21.62 -4.90 28.44
CA HIS A 139 -21.41 -5.78 29.59
C HIS A 139 -22.25 -5.38 30.81
N HIS A 140 -22.42 -4.08 31.06
CA HIS A 140 -23.30 -3.60 32.12
C HIS A 140 -24.77 -3.97 31.83
N LEU A 141 -25.25 -3.71 30.60
CA LEU A 141 -26.59 -4.08 30.18
C LEU A 141 -26.84 -5.59 30.27
N ASN A 142 -25.87 -6.41 29.87
CA ASN A 142 -25.98 -7.87 29.96
C ASN A 142 -26.15 -8.33 31.41
N ARG A 143 -25.35 -7.81 32.33
CA ARG A 143 -25.51 -8.10 33.77
C ARG A 143 -26.87 -7.66 34.30
N SER A 144 -27.41 -6.55 33.79
CA SER A 144 -28.76 -6.09 34.16
C SER A 144 -29.84 -7.04 33.62
N LEU A 145 -29.69 -7.52 32.39
CA LEU A 145 -30.59 -8.48 31.78
C LEU A 145 -30.55 -9.81 32.54
N ASP A 146 -29.36 -10.29 32.91
CA ASP A 146 -29.19 -11.52 33.71
C ASP A 146 -29.91 -11.42 35.06
N ARG A 147 -29.89 -10.24 35.71
CA ARG A 147 -30.64 -9.99 36.96
C ARG A 147 -32.15 -10.03 36.74
N VAL A 148 -32.64 -9.34 35.71
CA VAL A 148 -34.07 -9.33 35.38
C VAL A 148 -34.55 -10.73 35.01
N ALA A 149 -33.77 -11.49 34.25
CA ALA A 149 -34.06 -12.89 33.94
C ALA A 149 -34.13 -13.74 35.22
N GLY A 150 -33.22 -13.53 36.17
CA GLY A 150 -33.27 -14.16 37.49
C GLY A 150 -34.53 -13.80 38.28
N GLU A 151 -34.94 -12.53 38.28
CA GLU A 151 -36.17 -12.08 38.94
C GLU A 151 -37.43 -12.66 38.29
N VAL A 152 -37.50 -12.71 36.96
CA VAL A 152 -38.60 -13.33 36.22
C VAL A 152 -38.71 -14.82 36.55
N ASN A 153 -37.59 -15.55 36.56
CA ASN A 153 -37.60 -16.96 36.93
C ASN A 153 -38.08 -17.16 38.37
N ARG A 154 -37.65 -16.31 39.32
CA ARG A 154 -38.15 -16.36 40.70
C ARG A 154 -39.66 -16.12 40.77
N LEU A 155 -40.17 -15.13 40.03
CA LEU A 155 -41.61 -14.85 39.99
C LEU A 155 -42.42 -15.98 39.38
N LEU A 156 -41.88 -16.68 38.37
CA LEU A 156 -42.50 -17.88 37.79
C LEU A 156 -42.55 -19.02 38.82
N GLU A 157 -41.46 -19.27 39.55
CA GLU A 157 -41.44 -20.26 40.65
C GLU A 157 -42.44 -19.89 41.75
N ASP A 158 -42.51 -18.62 42.16
CA ASP A 158 -43.48 -18.13 43.14
C ASP A 158 -44.93 -18.29 42.63
N GLN A 159 -45.18 -18.07 41.34
CA GLN A 159 -46.48 -18.26 40.71
C GLN A 159 -46.89 -19.74 40.70
N ASP A 160 -45.98 -20.65 40.33
CA ASP A 160 -46.24 -22.10 40.34
C ASP A 160 -46.50 -22.60 41.77
N ASN A 161 -45.73 -22.15 42.75
CA ASN A 161 -45.97 -22.46 44.17
C ASN A 161 -47.37 -21.99 44.62
N ASN A 162 -47.78 -20.77 44.25
CA ASN A 162 -49.12 -20.25 44.57
C ASN A 162 -50.24 -21.03 43.87
N ARG A 163 -49.98 -21.49 42.65
CA ARG A 163 -50.90 -22.35 41.91
C ARG A 163 -51.09 -23.69 42.62
N ASP A 164 -50.01 -24.34 43.04
CA ASP A 164 -50.05 -25.61 43.78
C ASP A 164 -50.82 -25.46 45.11
N VAL A 165 -50.58 -24.36 45.85
CA VAL A 165 -51.32 -24.07 47.09
C VAL A 165 -52.82 -23.87 46.82
N SER A 166 -53.16 -23.21 45.72
CA SER A 166 -54.56 -22.97 45.33
C SER A 166 -55.25 -24.27 44.90
N GLU A 167 -54.57 -25.10 44.11
CA GLU A 167 -55.07 -26.43 43.70
C GLU A 167 -55.29 -27.33 44.92
N LEU A 168 -54.34 -27.41 45.86
CA LEU A 168 -54.50 -28.16 47.12
C LEU A 168 -55.69 -27.66 47.96
N ARG A 169 -55.91 -26.35 48.01
CA ARG A 169 -57.06 -25.76 48.73
C ARG A 169 -58.39 -26.11 48.06
N ILE A 170 -58.44 -26.07 46.73
CA ILE A 170 -59.63 -26.46 45.95
C ILE A 170 -59.94 -27.94 46.18
N ASP A 171 -58.94 -28.82 46.17
CA ASP A 171 -59.10 -30.24 46.44
C ASP A 171 -59.61 -30.50 47.86
N GLU A 172 -59.06 -29.81 48.85
CA GLU A 172 -59.51 -29.89 50.25
C GLU A 172 -60.97 -29.44 50.40
N GLN A 173 -61.34 -28.32 49.77
CA GLN A 173 -62.72 -27.84 49.79
C GLN A 173 -63.67 -28.79 49.06
N SER A 174 -63.24 -29.35 47.92
CA SER A 174 -64.00 -30.34 47.15
C SER A 174 -64.24 -31.61 47.95
N ARG A 175 -63.25 -32.06 48.72
CA ARG A 175 -63.38 -33.19 49.65
C ARG A 175 -64.37 -32.89 50.77
N LYS A 176 -64.28 -31.73 51.41
CA LYS A 176 -65.23 -31.28 52.44
C LYS A 176 -66.66 -31.21 51.93
N LEU A 177 -66.87 -30.63 50.75
CA LEU A 177 -68.18 -30.55 50.12
C LEU A 177 -68.74 -31.95 49.80
N SER A 178 -67.89 -32.85 49.31
CA SER A 178 -68.29 -34.25 49.04
C SER A 178 -68.70 -34.99 50.32
N LEU A 179 -67.98 -34.78 51.42
CA LEU A 179 -68.32 -35.34 52.73
C LEU A 179 -69.64 -34.76 53.28
N LEU A 180 -69.82 -33.44 53.20
CA LEU A 180 -71.07 -32.79 53.63
C LEU A 180 -72.25 -33.27 52.79
N ARG A 181 -72.07 -33.40 51.47
CA ARG A 181 -73.09 -33.96 50.58
C ARG A 181 -73.46 -35.38 50.99
N ALA A 182 -72.48 -36.25 51.23
CA ALA A 182 -72.73 -37.61 51.69
C ALA A 182 -73.45 -37.66 53.05
N ASP A 183 -73.09 -36.80 54.01
CA ASP A 183 -73.80 -36.69 55.30
C ASP A 183 -75.26 -36.24 55.11
N ILE A 184 -75.50 -35.25 54.25
CA ILE A 184 -76.85 -34.79 53.92
C ILE A 184 -77.67 -35.90 53.25
N ASP A 185 -77.11 -36.63 52.30
CA ASP A 185 -77.78 -37.74 51.62
C ASP A 185 -78.16 -38.86 52.62
N VAL A 186 -77.27 -39.20 53.56
CA VAL A 186 -77.56 -40.15 54.65
C VAL A 186 -78.68 -39.64 55.56
N ARG A 187 -78.68 -38.35 55.92
CA ARG A 187 -79.76 -37.75 56.73
C ARG A 187 -81.09 -37.75 55.99
N PHE A 188 -81.10 -37.45 54.70
CA PHE A 188 -82.29 -37.53 53.86
C PHE A 188 -82.84 -38.95 53.81
N ALA A 189 -82.00 -39.96 53.55
CA ALA A 189 -82.40 -41.36 53.57
C ALA A 189 -82.96 -41.77 54.94
N GLY A 190 -82.35 -41.31 56.04
CA GLY A 190 -82.85 -41.56 57.39
C GLY A 190 -84.19 -40.89 57.70
N LEU A 191 -84.41 -39.66 57.20
CA LEU A 191 -85.70 -38.97 57.32
C LEU A 191 -86.78 -39.65 56.47
N GLU A 192 -86.45 -40.07 55.26
CA GLU A 192 -87.35 -40.81 54.38
C GLU A 192 -87.76 -42.15 55.00
N GLN A 193 -86.82 -42.90 55.60
CA GLN A 193 -87.14 -44.11 56.36
C GLN A 193 -88.07 -43.85 57.55
N LYS A 194 -87.83 -42.79 58.34
CA LYS A 194 -88.72 -42.41 59.46
C LYS A 194 -90.10 -42.00 58.98
N HIS A 195 -90.16 -41.25 57.88
CA HIS A 195 -91.42 -40.84 57.26
C HIS A 195 -92.21 -42.06 56.79
N ASN A 196 -91.56 -43.02 56.15
CA ASN A 196 -92.18 -44.27 55.70
C ASN A 196 -92.66 -45.09 56.90
N ALA A 197 -91.85 -45.24 57.95
CA ALA A 197 -92.25 -45.94 59.18
C ALA A 197 -93.44 -45.29 59.89
N LEU A 198 -93.46 -43.96 60.00
CA LEU A 198 -94.60 -43.23 60.56
C LEU A 198 -95.84 -43.35 59.67
N SER A 199 -95.67 -43.30 58.34
CA SER A 199 -96.76 -43.50 57.39
C SER A 199 -97.33 -44.91 57.53
N ASP A 200 -96.49 -45.93 57.68
CA ASP A 200 -96.92 -47.31 57.94
C ASP A 200 -97.59 -47.45 59.31
N GLU A 201 -97.17 -46.71 60.35
CA GLU A 201 -97.84 -46.74 61.66
C GLU A 201 -99.21 -46.05 61.63
N LEU A 202 -99.36 -44.96 60.87
CA LEU A 202 -100.60 -44.19 60.75
C LEU A 202 -101.59 -44.78 59.73
N TRP A 203 -101.08 -45.33 58.63
CA TRP A 203 -101.84 -45.74 57.45
C TRP A 203 -101.62 -47.19 57.04
N GLY A 204 -100.71 -47.91 57.70
CA GLY A 204 -100.55 -49.34 57.48
C GLY A 204 -101.79 -50.10 57.89
N ASP A 205 -102.10 -51.14 57.11
CA ASP A 205 -103.37 -51.87 57.12
C ASP A 205 -103.75 -52.54 58.45
N GLU A 206 -102.88 -52.53 59.47
CA GLU A 206 -103.09 -53.30 60.71
C GLU A 206 -103.35 -52.50 62.01
N LEU A 207 -103.07 -51.19 62.13
CA LEU A 207 -103.22 -50.51 63.44
C LEU A 207 -103.69 -49.04 63.48
N GLY A 208 -103.64 -48.27 62.40
CA GLY A 208 -103.96 -46.83 62.44
C GLY A 208 -105.42 -46.52 62.82
N LEU A 209 -106.37 -47.22 62.19
CA LEU A 209 -107.80 -47.09 62.48
C LEU A 209 -108.20 -47.77 63.81
N ALA A 210 -107.49 -48.82 64.23
CA ALA A 210 -107.78 -49.55 65.47
C ALA A 210 -107.40 -48.75 66.72
N LYS A 211 -106.31 -47.96 66.68
CA LYS A 211 -105.86 -47.12 67.80
C LYS A 211 -106.80 -45.93 68.03
N MET A 212 -107.24 -45.26 66.96
CA MET A 212 -108.28 -44.23 67.06
C MET A 212 -109.64 -44.82 67.49
N ALA A 213 -110.02 -46.01 67.01
CA ALA A 213 -111.22 -46.69 67.49
C ALA A 213 -111.12 -47.12 68.96
N GLY A 214 -109.92 -47.47 69.46
CA GLY A 214 -109.68 -47.86 70.86
C GLY A 214 -109.79 -46.70 71.85
N GLU A 215 -109.23 -45.54 71.51
CA GLU A 215 -109.36 -44.30 72.30
C GLU A 215 -110.82 -43.82 72.35
N LEU A 216 -111.54 -43.92 71.22
CA LEU A 216 -112.98 -43.61 71.13
C LEU A 216 -113.84 -44.58 71.95
N LYS A 217 -113.45 -45.86 72.02
CA LYS A 217 -114.15 -46.88 72.81
C LYS A 217 -113.91 -46.71 74.32
N LYS A 218 -112.73 -46.24 74.72
CA LYS A 218 -112.42 -45.90 76.13
C LYS A 218 -113.25 -44.73 76.64
N THR A 219 -113.39 -43.68 75.83
CA THR A 219 -114.25 -42.52 76.15
C THR A 219 -115.73 -42.91 76.20
N ASN A 220 -116.19 -43.80 75.32
CA ASN A 220 -117.56 -44.32 75.37
C ASN A 220 -117.82 -45.19 76.61
N ALA A 221 -116.83 -45.96 77.07
CA ALA A 221 -116.95 -46.76 78.30
C ALA A 221 -117.01 -45.91 79.58
N THR A 222 -116.38 -44.73 79.61
CA THR A 222 -116.52 -43.78 80.72
C THR A 222 -117.90 -43.13 80.76
N PHE A 223 -118.52 -42.89 79.59
CA PHE A 223 -119.90 -42.42 79.51
C PHE A 223 -120.90 -43.47 80.00
N GLY A 224 -120.72 -44.74 79.63
CA GLY A 224 -121.58 -45.84 80.10
C GLY A 224 -121.59 -46.00 81.63
N LYS A 225 -120.42 -45.87 82.31
CA LYS A 225 -120.35 -45.90 83.79
C LYS A 225 -121.14 -44.77 84.45
N LEU A 226 -121.22 -43.61 83.78
CA LEU A 226 -121.99 -42.46 84.26
C LEU A 226 -123.49 -42.70 84.07
N GLU A 227 -123.86 -43.31 82.94
CA GLU A 227 -125.23 -43.74 82.64
C GLU A 227 -125.74 -44.78 83.65
N ASP A 228 -124.91 -45.76 84.00
CA ASP A 228 -125.21 -46.79 85.02
C ASP A 228 -125.38 -46.18 86.42
N ALA A 229 -124.56 -45.19 86.79
CA ALA A 229 -124.68 -44.49 88.07
C ALA A 229 -125.98 -43.66 88.16
N VAL A 230 -126.41 -43.04 87.05
CA VAL A 230 -127.68 -42.31 86.96
C VAL A 230 -128.87 -43.25 86.97
N ALA A 231 -128.79 -44.40 86.28
CA ALA A 231 -129.82 -45.44 86.29
C ALA A 231 -129.99 -46.09 87.68
N HIS A 232 -128.90 -46.32 88.42
CA HIS A 232 -128.93 -46.87 89.78
C HIS A 232 -129.59 -45.90 90.79
N LEU A 233 -129.45 -44.58 90.57
CA LEU A 233 -130.12 -43.53 91.33
C LEU A 233 -131.59 -43.34 90.94
N GLN A 234 -131.99 -43.69 89.70
CA GLN A 234 -133.41 -43.71 89.31
C GLN A 234 -134.17 -44.94 89.83
N ALA A 235 -133.49 -46.08 90.00
CA ALA A 235 -134.09 -47.33 90.49
C ALA A 235 -134.15 -47.42 92.03
N SER A 236 -133.27 -46.73 92.73
CA SER A 236 -133.39 -46.53 94.18
C SER A 236 -134.26 -45.30 94.43
N LYS A 237 -135.35 -45.42 95.22
CA LYS A 237 -136.05 -44.24 95.76
C LYS A 237 -135.13 -43.57 96.79
N ALA A 238 -134.06 -42.96 96.29
CA ALA A 238 -133.04 -42.29 97.09
C ALA A 238 -133.68 -41.09 97.77
N GLU A 239 -133.50 -41.06 99.09
CA GLU A 239 -133.96 -40.00 99.98
C GLU A 239 -133.38 -38.66 99.50
N SER A 240 -134.21 -37.60 99.48
CA SER A 240 -133.88 -36.24 98.99
C SER A 240 -132.52 -35.71 99.46
N VAL A 241 -132.06 -36.17 100.63
CA VAL A 241 -130.79 -35.77 101.26
C VAL A 241 -129.55 -36.28 100.49
N GLN A 242 -129.64 -37.43 99.80
CA GLN A 242 -128.51 -37.96 99.02
C GLN A 242 -128.37 -37.26 97.66
N LEU A 243 -129.49 -36.81 97.07
CA LEU A 243 -129.49 -36.01 95.85
C LEU A 243 -128.90 -34.62 96.05
N ASP A 244 -129.17 -33.96 97.20
CA ASP A 244 -128.57 -32.66 97.51
C ASP A 244 -127.07 -32.77 97.80
N LYS A 245 -126.63 -33.87 98.45
CA LYS A 245 -125.21 -34.12 98.68
C LYS A 245 -124.46 -34.38 97.36
N LEU A 246 -125.04 -35.17 96.47
CA LEU A 246 -124.48 -35.40 95.13
C LEU A 246 -124.47 -34.12 94.28
N ARG A 247 -125.53 -33.30 94.38
CA ARG A 247 -125.60 -32.00 93.69
C ARG A 247 -124.52 -31.04 94.20
N SER A 248 -124.24 -31.04 95.50
CA SER A 248 -123.13 -30.29 96.11
C SER A 248 -121.77 -30.81 95.67
N GLU A 249 -121.56 -32.13 95.64
CA GLU A 249 -120.30 -32.76 95.22
C GLU A 249 -120.03 -32.56 93.72
N VAL A 250 -121.04 -32.67 92.86
CA VAL A 250 -120.96 -32.35 91.43
C VAL A 250 -120.73 -30.86 91.21
N ALA A 251 -121.40 -29.97 91.96
CA ALA A 251 -121.18 -28.53 91.86
C ALA A 251 -119.74 -28.14 92.28
N MET A 252 -119.21 -28.76 93.34
CA MET A 252 -117.82 -28.58 93.76
C MET A 252 -116.83 -29.10 92.72
N MET A 253 -117.02 -30.31 92.18
CA MET A 253 -116.16 -30.85 91.13
C MET A 253 -116.21 -30.01 89.85
N VAL A 254 -117.38 -29.53 89.45
CA VAL A 254 -117.53 -28.64 88.29
C VAL A 254 -116.83 -27.30 88.55
N HIS A 255 -116.90 -26.77 89.77
CA HIS A 255 -116.23 -25.54 90.14
C HIS A 255 -114.70 -25.69 90.17
N GLU A 256 -114.20 -26.80 90.72
CA GLU A 256 -112.77 -27.12 90.77
C GLU A 256 -112.21 -27.42 89.37
N ALA A 257 -112.94 -28.17 88.54
CA ALA A 257 -112.60 -28.41 87.15
C ALA A 257 -112.61 -27.11 86.32
N ASN A 258 -113.58 -26.21 86.53
CA ASN A 258 -113.59 -24.90 85.88
C ASN A 258 -112.45 -24.01 86.35
N SER A 259 -112.13 -24.00 87.65
CA SER A 259 -111.01 -23.25 88.21
C SER A 259 -109.67 -23.75 87.64
N SER A 260 -109.46 -25.06 87.63
CA SER A 260 -108.28 -25.71 87.04
C SER A 260 -108.17 -25.45 85.53
N THR A 261 -109.27 -25.54 84.79
CA THR A 261 -109.31 -25.22 83.35
C THR A 261 -109.03 -23.75 83.09
N THR A 262 -109.47 -22.85 83.98
CA THR A 262 -109.21 -21.40 83.87
C THR A 262 -107.76 -21.07 84.18
N ALA A 263 -107.18 -21.67 85.23
CA ALA A 263 -105.77 -21.56 85.56
C ALA A 263 -104.90 -22.09 84.41
N MET A 264 -105.24 -23.26 83.85
CA MET A 264 -104.53 -23.85 82.71
C MET A 264 -104.65 -22.98 81.45
N ARG A 265 -105.81 -22.38 81.17
CA ARG A 265 -105.95 -21.39 80.09
C ARG A 265 -105.05 -20.19 80.30
N HIS A 266 -104.88 -19.73 81.54
CA HIS A 266 -103.99 -18.61 81.85
C HIS A 266 -102.53 -18.99 81.60
N THR A 267 -102.07 -20.13 82.12
CA THR A 267 -100.67 -20.57 81.97
C THR A 267 -100.35 -20.87 80.50
N VAL A 268 -101.27 -21.52 79.77
CA VAL A 268 -101.12 -21.73 78.32
C VAL A 268 -101.16 -20.41 77.57
N GLY A 269 -102.01 -19.46 78.00
CA GLY A 269 -102.06 -18.10 77.44
C GLY A 269 -100.75 -17.33 77.62
N GLU A 270 -100.14 -17.42 78.81
CA GLU A 270 -98.82 -16.84 79.10
C GLU A 270 -97.72 -17.50 78.29
N VAL A 271 -97.65 -18.84 78.26
CA VAL A 271 -96.62 -19.56 77.49
C VAL A 271 -96.77 -19.30 75.98
N VAL A 272 -97.99 -19.27 75.44
CA VAL A 272 -98.24 -18.95 74.03
C VAL A 272 -97.87 -17.50 73.73
N ASN A 273 -98.15 -16.56 74.64
CA ASN A 273 -97.73 -15.17 74.49
C ASN A 273 -96.20 -15.02 74.56
N ASP A 274 -95.54 -15.70 75.50
CA ASP A 274 -94.08 -15.69 75.62
C ASP A 274 -93.41 -16.30 74.39
N VAL A 275 -93.91 -17.44 73.88
CA VAL A 275 -93.41 -18.04 72.64
C VAL A 275 -93.66 -17.11 71.46
N ARG A 276 -94.83 -16.46 71.38
CA ARG A 276 -95.14 -15.50 70.32
C ARG A 276 -94.22 -14.29 70.38
N GLU A 277 -93.88 -13.80 71.57
CA GLU A 277 -93.00 -12.64 71.76
C GLU A 277 -91.53 -13.00 71.51
N HIS A 278 -91.08 -14.19 71.96
CA HIS A 278 -89.76 -14.73 71.62
C HIS A 278 -89.62 -14.97 70.12
N PHE A 279 -90.64 -15.52 69.47
CA PHE A 279 -90.61 -15.73 68.02
C PHE A 279 -90.64 -14.40 67.27
N ARG A 280 -91.42 -13.42 67.74
CA ARG A 280 -91.43 -12.06 67.18
C ARG A 280 -90.06 -11.40 67.32
N THR A 281 -89.44 -11.47 68.49
CA THR A 281 -88.12 -10.90 68.77
C THR A 281 -87.02 -11.59 67.97
N ALA A 282 -87.02 -12.93 67.92
CA ALA A 282 -86.07 -13.70 67.13
C ALA A 282 -86.25 -13.44 65.63
N SER A 283 -87.48 -13.41 65.13
CA SER A 283 -87.78 -13.11 63.73
C SER A 283 -87.38 -11.68 63.36
N GLN A 284 -87.61 -10.70 64.24
CA GLN A 284 -87.15 -9.32 64.05
C GLN A 284 -85.62 -9.20 64.09
N THR A 285 -84.95 -9.96 64.98
CA THR A 285 -83.48 -9.99 65.06
C THR A 285 -82.88 -10.64 63.82
N ILE A 286 -83.44 -11.74 63.32
CA ILE A 286 -83.02 -12.40 62.08
C ILE A 286 -83.27 -11.50 60.88
N ALA A 287 -84.44 -10.84 60.81
CA ALA A 287 -84.74 -9.89 59.73
C ALA A 287 -83.76 -8.70 59.73
N SER A 288 -83.46 -8.15 60.92
CA SER A 288 -82.48 -7.07 61.10
C SER A 288 -81.07 -7.53 60.71
N HIS A 289 -80.65 -8.71 61.19
CA HIS A 289 -79.36 -9.31 60.85
C HIS A 289 -79.23 -9.56 59.35
N ASN A 290 -80.23 -10.17 58.72
CA ASN A 290 -80.23 -10.43 57.27
C ASN A 290 -80.23 -9.12 56.46
N ALA A 291 -80.96 -8.10 56.90
CA ALA A 291 -80.93 -6.79 56.26
C ALA A 291 -79.55 -6.11 56.36
N ASN A 292 -78.89 -6.22 57.51
CA ASN A 292 -77.53 -5.69 57.70
C ASN A 292 -76.50 -6.48 56.89
N PHE A 293 -76.56 -7.81 56.92
CA PHE A 293 -75.69 -8.69 56.15
C PHE A 293 -75.82 -8.44 54.64
N VAL A 294 -77.04 -8.35 54.11
CA VAL A 294 -77.26 -8.03 52.69
C VAL A 294 -76.77 -6.63 52.34
N ARG A 295 -76.89 -5.65 53.26
CA ARG A 295 -76.36 -4.30 53.05
C ARG A 295 -74.82 -4.31 53.02
N GLU A 296 -74.19 -5.05 53.92
CA GLU A 296 -72.74 -5.20 53.99
C GLU A 296 -72.20 -5.89 52.73
N ILE A 297 -72.81 -7.00 52.31
CA ILE A 297 -72.47 -7.69 51.05
C ILE A 297 -72.62 -6.76 49.86
N ARG A 298 -73.73 -6.01 49.77
CA ARG A 298 -73.92 -5.03 48.68
C ARG A 298 -72.86 -3.93 48.72
N GLY A 299 -72.46 -3.48 49.90
CA GLY A 299 -71.38 -2.51 50.08
C GLY A 299 -70.05 -3.05 49.58
N GLN A 300 -69.67 -4.26 50.00
CA GLN A 300 -68.45 -4.93 49.55
C GLN A 300 -68.44 -5.14 48.03
N TYR A 301 -69.54 -5.61 47.43
CA TYR A 301 -69.64 -5.73 45.98
C TYR A 301 -69.54 -4.38 45.25
N GLN A 302 -70.11 -3.31 45.80
CA GLN A 302 -69.97 -1.98 45.22
C GLN A 302 -68.52 -1.48 45.28
N GLU A 303 -67.83 -1.73 46.39
CA GLU A 303 -66.41 -1.40 46.54
C GLU A 303 -65.53 -2.21 45.58
N GLU A 304 -65.75 -3.53 45.46
CA GLU A 304 -65.04 -4.38 44.50
C GLU A 304 -65.30 -3.98 43.05
N LEU A 305 -66.54 -3.59 42.71
CA LEU A 305 -66.87 -3.07 41.38
C LEU A 305 -66.17 -1.74 41.10
N ALA A 306 -66.10 -0.85 42.08
CA ALA A 306 -65.38 0.43 41.95
C ALA A 306 -63.87 0.20 41.78
N ASN A 307 -63.27 -0.69 42.59
CA ASN A 307 -61.86 -1.07 42.47
C ASN A 307 -61.57 -1.74 41.11
N SER A 308 -62.45 -2.61 40.64
CA SER A 308 -62.34 -3.25 39.32
C SER A 308 -62.43 -2.23 38.18
N ALA A 309 -63.30 -1.21 38.31
CA ALA A 309 -63.39 -0.13 37.33
C ALA A 309 -62.11 0.72 37.32
N GLN A 310 -61.58 1.09 38.48
CA GLN A 310 -60.32 1.82 38.59
C GLN A 310 -59.15 1.05 37.95
N LEU A 311 -59.07 -0.25 38.20
CA LEU A 311 -58.00 -1.09 37.67
C LEU A 311 -58.08 -1.20 36.13
N ARG A 312 -59.29 -1.21 35.55
CA ARG A 312 -59.48 -1.12 34.10
C ARG A 312 -59.00 0.21 33.54
N ASP A 313 -59.33 1.33 34.18
CA ASP A 313 -58.87 2.66 33.77
C ASP A 313 -57.33 2.78 33.81
N GLU A 314 -56.69 2.18 34.83
CA GLU A 314 -55.23 2.15 34.94
C GLU A 314 -54.58 1.31 33.84
N VAL A 315 -55.16 0.13 33.54
CA VAL A 315 -54.71 -0.72 32.43
C VAL A 315 -54.89 -0.01 31.08
N GLU A 316 -56.02 0.67 30.87
CA GLU A 316 -56.28 1.42 29.64
C GLU A 316 -55.28 2.57 29.46
N LYS A 317 -54.98 3.33 30.52
CA LYS A 317 -53.94 4.37 30.51
C LYS A 317 -52.55 3.79 30.23
N PHE A 318 -52.22 2.67 30.86
CA PHE A 318 -50.95 1.99 30.65
C PHE A 318 -50.81 1.50 29.20
N MET A 319 -51.86 0.91 28.63
CA MET A 319 -51.89 0.49 27.23
C MET A 319 -51.73 1.70 26.29
N GLY A 320 -52.42 2.81 26.56
CA GLY A 320 -52.28 4.05 25.79
C GLY A 320 -50.85 4.58 25.81
N SER A 321 -50.23 4.69 27.00
CA SER A 321 -48.84 5.14 27.14
C SER A 321 -47.84 4.17 26.48
N THR A 322 -48.11 2.87 26.56
CA THR A 322 -47.26 1.86 25.91
C THR A 322 -47.36 1.95 24.39
N SER A 323 -48.56 2.11 23.85
CA SER A 323 -48.79 2.33 22.42
C SER A 323 -48.04 3.57 21.92
N GLU A 324 -48.18 4.70 22.62
CA GLU A 324 -47.49 5.95 22.26
C GLU A 324 -45.95 5.79 22.27
N ARG A 325 -45.41 5.04 23.24
CA ARG A 325 -43.97 4.75 23.30
C ARG A 325 -43.52 3.85 22.16
N VAL A 326 -44.33 2.86 21.77
CA VAL A 326 -44.04 1.99 20.61
C VAL A 326 -44.03 2.81 19.34
N ASP A 327 -45.01 3.69 19.13
CA ASP A 327 -45.08 4.57 17.96
C ASP A 327 -43.87 5.51 17.89
N MET A 328 -43.45 6.09 19.01
CA MET A 328 -42.23 6.92 19.08
C MET A 328 -40.96 6.13 18.75
N LEU A 329 -40.86 4.87 19.21
CA LEU A 329 -39.72 4.00 18.89
C LEU A 329 -39.71 3.64 17.42
N GLU A 330 -40.87 3.38 16.81
CA GLU A 330 -40.98 3.11 15.37
C GLU A 330 -40.59 4.34 14.55
N GLN A 331 -41.04 5.54 14.92
CA GLN A 331 -40.61 6.80 14.30
C GLN A 331 -39.09 6.99 14.38
N ARG A 332 -38.50 6.80 15.57
CA ARG A 332 -37.03 6.85 15.74
C ARG A 332 -36.31 5.79 14.91
N GLY A 333 -36.85 4.58 14.84
CA GLY A 333 -36.33 3.50 14.00
C GLY A 333 -36.30 3.89 12.52
N ASN A 334 -37.39 4.49 12.04
CA ASN A 334 -37.49 4.97 10.66
C ASN A 334 -36.54 6.13 10.37
N GLU A 335 -36.37 7.09 11.29
CA GLU A 335 -35.37 8.16 11.15
C GLU A 335 -33.94 7.62 11.09
N VAL A 336 -33.59 6.69 11.97
CA VAL A 336 -32.26 6.06 11.98
C VAL A 336 -32.04 5.27 10.70
N LYS A 337 -33.03 4.51 10.23
CA LYS A 337 -32.98 3.80 8.94
C LYS A 337 -32.76 4.75 7.77
N SER A 338 -33.46 5.89 7.73
CA SER A 338 -33.30 6.91 6.69
C SER A 338 -31.89 7.53 6.72
N LYS A 339 -31.39 7.88 7.92
CA LYS A 339 -30.03 8.43 8.09
C LYS A 339 -28.95 7.43 7.69
N ALA A 340 -29.10 6.17 8.10
CA ALA A 340 -28.18 5.09 7.71
C ALA A 340 -28.17 4.87 6.19
N SER A 341 -29.35 4.90 5.54
CA SER A 341 -29.45 4.80 4.08
C SER A 341 -28.79 5.97 3.36
N SER A 342 -28.93 7.20 3.89
CA SER A 342 -28.29 8.40 3.35
C SER A 342 -26.76 8.31 3.45
N LEU A 343 -26.24 7.94 4.63
CA LEU A 343 -24.79 7.77 4.84
C LEU A 343 -24.21 6.64 3.97
N ALA A 344 -24.96 5.55 3.79
CA ALA A 344 -24.54 4.46 2.91
C ALA A 344 -24.51 4.89 1.44
N ALA A 345 -25.43 5.76 1.01
CA ALA A 345 -25.41 6.32 -0.34
C ALA A 345 -24.22 7.27 -0.55
N GLU A 346 -23.96 8.16 0.41
CA GLU A 346 -22.82 9.08 0.40
C GLU A 346 -21.48 8.32 0.36
N ALA A 347 -21.31 7.30 1.22
CA ALA A 347 -20.12 6.46 1.22
C ALA A 347 -19.90 5.71 -0.11
N ARG A 348 -20.98 5.30 -0.80
CA ARG A 348 -20.89 4.70 -2.13
C ARG A 348 -20.41 5.70 -3.17
N GLU A 349 -20.94 6.93 -3.15
CA GLU A 349 -20.52 8.00 -4.06
C GLU A 349 -19.03 8.37 -3.84
N GLU A 350 -18.59 8.48 -2.60
CA GLU A 350 -17.18 8.73 -2.27
C GLU A 350 -16.25 7.60 -2.75
N LEU A 351 -16.67 6.33 -2.59
CA LEU A 351 -15.93 5.17 -3.10
C LEU A 351 -15.84 5.18 -4.62
N GLU A 352 -16.92 5.52 -5.33
CA GLU A 352 -16.92 5.66 -6.78
C GLU A 352 -15.99 6.77 -7.25
N GLU A 353 -16.01 7.94 -6.60
CA GLU A 353 -15.14 9.06 -6.92
C GLU A 353 -13.66 8.73 -6.64
N LEU A 354 -13.36 8.04 -5.53
CA LEU A 354 -12.02 7.58 -5.23
C LEU A 354 -11.52 6.57 -6.28
N ASN A 355 -12.39 5.69 -6.76
CA ASN A 355 -12.06 4.76 -7.83
C ASN A 355 -11.81 5.48 -9.18
N ARG A 356 -12.60 6.52 -9.49
CA ARG A 356 -12.36 7.38 -10.67
C ARG A 356 -11.03 8.12 -10.57
N ARG A 357 -10.66 8.64 -9.39
CA ARG A 357 -9.34 9.25 -9.14
C ARG A 357 -8.21 8.25 -9.33
N ARG A 358 -8.30 7.08 -8.71
CA ARG A 358 -7.30 6.02 -8.85
C ARG A 358 -7.09 5.59 -10.31
N LYS A 359 -8.16 5.50 -11.11
CA LYS A 359 -8.06 5.21 -12.55
C LYS A 359 -7.32 6.32 -13.30
N ARG A 360 -7.64 7.60 -13.02
CA ARG A 360 -6.93 8.75 -13.61
C ARG A 360 -5.46 8.77 -13.23
N ASP A 361 -5.15 8.59 -11.95
CA ASP A 361 -3.78 8.58 -11.45
C ASP A 361 -2.96 7.43 -12.07
N LYS A 362 -3.57 6.24 -12.18
CA LYS A 362 -2.96 5.10 -12.88
C LYS A 362 -2.65 5.44 -14.34
N THR A 363 -3.60 6.01 -15.07
CA THR A 363 -3.36 6.41 -16.48
C THR A 363 -2.29 7.49 -16.60
N SER A 364 -2.21 8.41 -15.63
CA SER A 364 -1.17 9.45 -15.59
C SER A 364 0.21 8.81 -15.38
N ALA A 365 0.34 7.93 -14.40
CA ALA A 365 1.58 7.20 -14.12
C ALA A 365 2.02 6.33 -15.31
N ASP A 366 1.08 5.65 -15.98
CA ASP A 366 1.37 4.86 -17.18
C ASP A 366 1.89 5.73 -18.34
N ASN A 367 1.36 6.95 -18.50
CA ASN A 367 1.84 7.90 -19.49
C ASN A 367 3.24 8.42 -19.17
N GLU A 368 3.51 8.73 -17.90
CA GLU A 368 4.85 9.13 -17.45
C GLU A 368 5.87 8.01 -17.63
N LEU A 369 5.50 6.77 -17.32
CA LEU A 369 6.37 5.60 -17.50
C LEU A 369 6.66 5.36 -18.99
N LYS A 370 5.68 5.52 -19.88
CA LYS A 370 5.89 5.47 -21.34
C LYS A 370 6.83 6.59 -21.82
N ALA A 371 6.67 7.81 -21.29
CA ALA A 371 7.54 8.94 -21.62
C ALA A 371 8.98 8.70 -21.14
N LEU A 372 9.16 8.17 -19.92
CA LEU A 372 10.45 7.79 -19.38
C LEU A 372 11.10 6.67 -20.20
N LYS A 373 10.34 5.63 -20.57
CA LYS A 373 10.83 4.54 -21.43
C LYS A 373 11.32 5.07 -22.78
N LYS A 374 10.60 6.03 -23.38
CA LYS A 374 11.02 6.69 -24.63
C LYS A 374 12.31 7.50 -24.46
N ARG A 375 12.42 8.27 -23.38
CA ARG A 375 13.65 9.03 -23.06
C ARG A 375 14.83 8.11 -22.82
N LEU A 376 14.64 7.03 -22.07
CA LEU A 376 15.67 6.04 -21.78
C LEU A 376 16.12 5.31 -23.06
N GLY A 377 15.18 4.97 -23.96
CA GLY A 377 15.50 4.45 -25.29
C GLY A 377 16.42 5.39 -26.07
N GLY A 378 16.10 6.68 -26.11
CA GLY A 378 16.97 7.67 -26.76
C GLY A 378 18.35 7.83 -26.11
N VAL A 379 18.48 7.62 -24.80
CA VAL A 379 19.79 7.58 -24.11
C VAL A 379 20.60 6.37 -24.56
N PHE A 380 19.97 5.19 -24.70
CA PHE A 380 20.65 4.00 -25.21
C PHE A 380 21.10 4.15 -26.66
N ASP A 381 20.26 4.72 -27.52
CA ASP A 381 20.63 5.02 -28.92
C ASP A 381 21.83 5.98 -28.99
N ASN A 382 21.86 7.00 -28.13
CA ASN A 382 22.98 7.92 -28.03
C ASN A 382 24.24 7.22 -27.49
N SER A 383 24.13 6.35 -26.48
CA SER A 383 25.27 5.62 -25.96
C SER A 383 25.86 4.67 -27.00
N ASP A 384 25.01 4.01 -27.80
CA ASP A 384 25.44 3.14 -28.89
C ASP A 384 26.17 3.95 -29.98
N ALA A 385 25.68 5.15 -30.31
CA ALA A 385 26.36 6.05 -31.24
C ALA A 385 27.75 6.47 -30.72
N VAL A 386 27.86 6.78 -29.42
CA VAL A 386 29.14 7.11 -28.77
C VAL A 386 30.09 5.91 -28.77
N LEU A 387 29.60 4.70 -28.46
CA LEU A 387 30.41 3.48 -28.48
C LEU A 387 30.97 3.21 -29.89
N ARG A 388 30.13 3.29 -30.93
CA ARG A 388 30.60 3.18 -32.33
C ARG A 388 31.61 4.27 -32.69
N GLY A 389 31.41 5.49 -32.18
CA GLY A 389 32.38 6.58 -32.33
C GLY A 389 33.74 6.26 -31.68
N LEU A 390 33.73 5.68 -30.48
CA LEU A 390 34.95 5.26 -29.77
C LEU A 390 35.67 4.11 -30.47
N GLU A 391 34.92 3.09 -30.91
CA GLU A 391 35.46 1.97 -31.71
C GLU A 391 36.13 2.47 -32.99
N HIS A 392 35.50 3.44 -33.65
CA HIS A 392 36.05 4.08 -34.83
C HIS A 392 37.36 4.83 -34.52
N ILE A 393 37.38 5.66 -33.48
CA ILE A 393 38.60 6.37 -33.05
C ILE A 393 39.73 5.39 -32.73
N TYR A 394 39.42 4.27 -32.06
CA TYR A 394 40.39 3.22 -31.77
C TYR A 394 40.99 2.62 -33.06
N SER A 395 40.14 2.36 -34.07
CA SER A 395 40.58 1.84 -35.38
C SER A 395 41.53 2.78 -36.13
N VAL A 396 41.40 4.10 -35.92
CA VAL A 396 42.29 5.11 -36.51
C VAL A 396 43.58 5.27 -35.67
N LEU A 397 43.47 5.28 -34.35
CA LEU A 397 44.62 5.47 -33.45
C LEU A 397 45.61 4.33 -33.51
N GLN A 398 45.15 3.08 -33.65
CA GLN A 398 46.01 1.90 -33.71
C GLN A 398 47.07 1.98 -34.83
N PRO A 399 46.73 2.19 -36.12
CA PRO A 399 47.72 2.31 -37.19
C PRO A 399 48.60 3.56 -37.05
N VAL A 400 48.08 4.67 -36.51
CA VAL A 400 48.90 5.88 -36.23
C VAL A 400 49.97 5.56 -35.20
N LEU A 401 49.59 4.94 -34.07
CA LEU A 401 50.52 4.59 -33.00
C LEU A 401 51.60 3.62 -33.50
N GLU A 402 51.22 2.59 -34.25
CA GLU A 402 52.17 1.64 -34.85
C GLU A 402 53.12 2.35 -35.84
N SER A 403 52.61 3.30 -36.62
CA SER A 403 53.42 4.09 -37.56
C SER A 403 54.46 4.97 -36.85
N GLU A 404 54.11 5.52 -35.68
CA GLU A 404 55.02 6.34 -34.86
C GLU A 404 56.06 5.47 -34.15
N LEU A 405 55.69 4.28 -33.67
CA LEU A 405 56.64 3.32 -33.12
C LEU A 405 57.70 2.92 -34.16
N MET A 406 57.28 2.65 -35.41
CA MET A 406 58.21 2.42 -36.52
C MET A 406 59.10 3.65 -36.79
N GLY A 407 58.53 4.86 -36.72
CA GLY A 407 59.26 6.12 -36.85
C GLY A 407 60.36 6.26 -35.80
N CYS A 408 60.04 6.06 -34.52
CA CYS A 408 61.01 6.10 -33.43
C CYS A 408 62.11 5.04 -33.58
N ALA A 409 61.77 3.83 -34.05
CA ALA A 409 62.76 2.77 -34.29
C ALA A 409 63.75 3.17 -35.40
N LEU A 410 63.26 3.77 -36.48
CA LEU A 410 64.09 4.29 -37.57
C LEU A 410 65.02 5.42 -37.11
N GLU A 411 64.49 6.40 -36.36
CA GLU A 411 65.27 7.52 -35.82
C GLU A 411 66.34 7.06 -34.83
N ARG A 412 66.00 6.08 -33.98
CA ARG A 412 66.96 5.46 -33.06
C ARG A 412 68.09 4.76 -33.81
N GLN A 413 67.78 4.02 -34.88
CA GLN A 413 68.79 3.37 -35.69
C GLN A 413 69.67 4.39 -36.44
N ASP A 414 69.08 5.49 -36.92
CA ASP A 414 69.84 6.59 -37.51
C ASP A 414 70.81 7.24 -36.53
N ALA A 415 70.39 7.45 -35.29
CA ALA A 415 71.27 7.95 -34.24
C ALA A 415 72.46 7.01 -34.00
N ILE A 416 72.20 5.69 -33.94
CA ILE A 416 73.23 4.66 -33.79
C ILE A 416 74.19 4.64 -35.00
N ASP A 417 73.65 4.73 -36.22
CA ASP A 417 74.45 4.79 -37.44
C ASP A 417 75.30 6.06 -37.48
N ARG A 418 74.73 7.21 -37.11
CA ARG A 418 75.46 8.48 -37.03
C ARG A 418 76.56 8.44 -35.97
N GLU A 419 76.31 7.81 -34.82
CA GLU A 419 77.33 7.60 -33.78
C GLU A 419 78.49 6.74 -34.31
N LYS A 420 78.18 5.68 -35.07
CA LYS A 420 79.19 4.84 -35.75
C LYS A 420 79.93 5.57 -36.88
N ILE A 421 79.28 6.53 -37.53
CA ILE A 421 79.89 7.40 -38.56
C ILE A 421 80.73 8.51 -37.91
N SER A 422 80.40 8.90 -36.67
CA SER A 422 81.11 9.95 -35.95
C SER A 422 82.56 9.51 -35.71
N LEU A 423 83.44 10.08 -36.53
CA LEU A 423 84.87 10.22 -36.33
C LEU A 423 85.72 8.93 -36.32
N MET A 424 85.88 8.32 -37.50
CA MET A 424 87.24 7.98 -37.94
C MET A 424 88.04 9.29 -38.15
N GLY A 425 88.43 9.99 -37.08
CA GLY A 425 89.21 11.23 -37.19
C GLY A 425 89.54 11.95 -35.89
N VAL A 426 88.69 11.83 -34.87
CA VAL A 426 88.97 12.24 -33.48
C VAL A 426 88.28 11.22 -32.59
N LYS A 427 88.92 10.04 -32.45
CA LYS A 427 88.75 9.29 -31.22
C LYS A 427 89.42 10.16 -30.16
N ASP A 428 88.62 10.87 -29.37
CA ASP A 428 89.12 11.35 -28.09
C ASP A 428 89.51 10.11 -27.30
N ASP A 429 90.81 9.77 -27.32
CA ASP A 429 91.40 8.83 -26.40
C ASP A 429 91.29 9.44 -24.99
N GLY A 430 90.10 9.35 -24.40
CA GLY A 430 89.81 9.74 -23.02
C GLY A 430 90.61 8.93 -21.96
N ASN A 431 91.55 8.10 -22.40
CA ASN A 431 92.47 7.34 -21.56
C ASN A 431 93.92 7.88 -21.55
N VAL A 432 94.23 8.97 -22.26
CA VAL A 432 95.60 9.53 -22.31
C VAL A 432 95.81 10.78 -21.44
N LEU A 433 94.74 11.42 -20.93
CA LEU A 433 94.86 12.61 -20.05
C LEU A 433 94.62 12.37 -18.54
N ALA A 434 94.36 11.13 -18.10
CA ALA A 434 94.14 10.81 -16.68
C ALA A 434 95.39 10.31 -15.94
N ARG A 435 96.60 10.76 -16.34
CA ARG A 435 97.87 10.32 -15.70
C ARG A 435 98.85 11.44 -15.39
N THR A 436 98.37 12.60 -14.96
CA THR A 436 99.22 13.62 -14.29
C THR A 436 98.33 14.56 -13.50
N THR A 437 98.08 14.24 -12.23
CA THR A 437 98.16 15.13 -11.07
C THR A 437 97.58 14.40 -9.85
N GLN A 438 98.48 13.85 -9.04
CA GLN A 438 98.22 13.60 -7.63
C GLN A 438 98.03 14.94 -6.92
N SER A 439 96.91 15.12 -6.23
CA SER A 439 96.85 15.79 -4.93
C SER A 439 95.47 15.62 -4.30
N GLU A 440 95.41 14.70 -3.33
CA GLU A 440 94.46 14.73 -2.21
C GLU A 440 94.44 16.13 -1.58
N PRO A 441 93.28 16.60 -1.06
CA PRO A 441 93.04 16.43 0.38
C PRO A 441 91.58 16.20 0.82
N GLN A 442 91.45 15.24 1.75
CA GLN A 442 90.58 15.11 2.93
C GLN A 442 89.32 16.01 3.17
N HIS A 443 88.21 15.29 3.45
CA HIS A 443 87.14 15.50 4.46
C HIS A 443 86.14 16.70 4.35
N PRO A 444 84.96 16.69 5.04
CA PRO A 444 84.28 15.64 5.83
C PRO A 444 82.75 15.42 5.56
N ARG A 445 82.24 14.33 6.16
CA ARG A 445 80.88 13.99 6.66
C ARG A 445 79.78 15.08 6.66
N PRO A 446 78.49 14.68 6.54
CA PRO A 446 77.72 14.41 7.77
C PRO A 446 76.75 13.20 7.72
N GLU A 447 76.39 12.77 8.93
CA GLU A 447 75.47 11.70 9.30
C GLU A 447 73.99 12.15 9.22
N CYS A 448 73.07 11.20 8.98
CA CYS A 448 71.84 10.91 9.76
C CYS A 448 70.97 9.92 8.95
N ARG A 449 70.79 8.64 9.35
CA ARG A 449 69.84 8.12 10.37
C ARG A 449 68.42 8.62 10.07
N VAL A 450 67.45 7.76 9.72
CA VAL A 450 66.69 6.90 10.65
C VAL A 450 66.07 5.68 9.94
N LYS A 451 66.04 4.58 10.70
CA LYS A 451 65.40 3.27 10.49
C LYS A 451 63.88 3.36 10.29
N SER A 452 63.28 2.46 9.52
CA SER A 452 62.02 1.77 9.88
C SER A 452 61.91 0.46 9.10
N ALA A 453 61.38 -0.54 9.79
CA ALA A 453 61.55 -1.97 9.56
C ALA A 453 60.43 -2.59 8.69
N PRO A 454 60.45 -3.92 8.43
CA PRO A 454 59.67 -4.61 7.40
C PRO A 454 58.48 -5.41 7.95
N GLN A 455 57.50 -5.72 7.10
CA GLN A 455 56.59 -6.89 7.15
C GLN A 455 56.13 -7.13 5.70
N ALA A 456 56.54 -8.16 4.97
CA ALA A 456 56.43 -9.61 5.15
C ALA A 456 54.99 -10.15 5.01
N ALA A 457 54.90 -11.20 4.17
CA ALA A 457 53.82 -12.17 3.98
C ALA A 457 52.68 -11.76 3.03
N GLN A 458 52.22 -12.56 2.05
CA GLN A 458 52.49 -13.97 1.78
C GLN A 458 51.89 -14.37 0.41
N ARG A 459 52.65 -15.19 -0.32
CA ARG A 459 52.28 -16.46 -1.00
C ARG A 459 51.30 -16.50 -2.19
N GLY A 460 51.77 -17.26 -3.18
CA GLY A 460 50.97 -18.11 -4.08
C GLY A 460 51.49 -18.03 -5.52
N ALA A 461 52.60 -18.66 -5.90
CA ALA A 461 52.81 -20.10 -6.13
C ALA A 461 52.21 -20.64 -7.46
N HIS A 462 53.10 -21.30 -8.22
CA HIS A 462 52.87 -22.13 -9.42
C HIS A 462 52.53 -21.39 -10.72
N GLY A 463 53.18 -21.64 -11.85
CA GLY A 463 54.15 -22.67 -12.22
C GLY A 463 54.28 -22.70 -13.76
N GLY A 464 55.27 -23.43 -14.26
CA GLY A 464 55.40 -23.75 -15.70
C GLY A 464 56.67 -23.19 -16.29
N LYS A 465 57.76 -23.98 -16.30
CA LYS A 465 58.16 -24.79 -17.47
C LYS A 465 58.51 -23.87 -18.65
N GLY A 466 59.78 -23.57 -18.90
CA GLY A 466 60.74 -24.60 -19.28
C GLY A 466 60.69 -24.72 -20.80
N GLY A 467 61.48 -23.88 -21.49
CA GLY A 467 61.66 -23.89 -22.93
C GLY A 467 63.13 -23.59 -23.24
N PRO A 468 63.86 -24.52 -23.88
CA PRO A 468 65.27 -24.35 -24.22
C PRO A 468 65.36 -23.52 -25.49
N GLY A 469 66.00 -22.35 -25.42
CA GLY A 469 65.90 -21.37 -26.50
C GLY A 469 67.18 -20.58 -26.70
N SER A 470 68.17 -21.24 -27.30
CA SER A 470 69.07 -20.63 -28.29
C SER A 470 69.85 -19.39 -27.84
N LEU A 471 70.94 -19.63 -27.11
CA LEU A 471 72.18 -18.88 -27.29
C LEU A 471 72.76 -19.23 -28.67
N SER A 472 72.12 -18.78 -29.75
CA SER A 472 72.76 -18.63 -31.07
C SER A 472 73.19 -17.18 -31.17
N ALA A 473 74.48 -16.90 -31.11
CA ALA A 473 75.30 -16.94 -32.31
C ALA A 473 74.70 -16.04 -33.40
N ARG A 474 75.10 -14.77 -33.39
CA ARG A 474 75.66 -14.12 -34.57
C ARG A 474 76.18 -12.74 -34.19
N GLY A 475 77.48 -12.71 -33.88
CA GLY A 475 78.33 -11.68 -34.48
C GLY A 475 78.25 -11.84 -36.01
N ALA A 476 77.13 -11.43 -36.59
CA ALA A 476 77.08 -11.09 -38.00
C ALA A 476 77.81 -9.75 -38.05
N GLY A 477 79.06 -9.79 -38.51
CA GLY A 477 79.95 -8.64 -38.52
C GLY A 477 79.19 -7.43 -39.02
N SER A 478 79.08 -6.40 -38.16
CA SER A 478 78.65 -5.09 -38.59
C SER A 478 79.68 -4.66 -39.64
N GLY A 479 79.35 -4.90 -40.91
CA GLY A 479 80.09 -4.30 -42.00
C GLY A 479 80.19 -2.81 -41.68
N PRO A 480 81.34 -2.19 -41.90
CA PRO A 480 81.47 -0.77 -41.66
C PRO A 480 80.32 -0.05 -42.40
N VAL A 481 79.50 0.70 -41.64
CA VAL A 481 78.30 1.44 -42.09
C VAL A 481 78.65 2.39 -43.24
N VAL A 482 79.94 2.70 -43.35
CA VAL A 482 80.52 3.46 -44.43
C VAL A 482 81.56 2.60 -45.14
N ARG A 483 81.33 2.34 -46.42
CA ARG A 483 82.34 1.75 -47.31
C ARG A 483 82.86 2.84 -48.23
N VAL A 484 84.19 2.92 -48.32
CA VAL A 484 84.86 3.73 -49.34
C VAL A 484 84.83 2.91 -50.63
N ASP A 485 84.33 3.48 -51.73
CA ASP A 485 84.37 2.82 -53.03
C ASP A 485 85.82 2.53 -53.42
N ASN A 486 86.14 1.25 -53.66
CA ASN A 486 87.49 0.81 -54.01
C ASN A 486 87.97 1.39 -55.35
N ARG A 487 87.08 1.92 -56.21
CA ARG A 487 87.45 2.66 -57.43
C ARG A 487 88.08 4.02 -57.11
N CYS A 488 87.77 4.59 -55.96
CA CYS A 488 88.23 5.92 -55.54
C CYS A 488 89.63 5.90 -54.90
N VAL A 489 90.20 4.72 -54.61
CA VAL A 489 91.51 4.58 -53.96
C VAL A 489 92.67 4.60 -54.97
N SER A 490 92.41 4.38 -56.25
CA SER A 490 93.45 4.12 -57.26
C SER A 490 94.05 5.36 -57.95
N CYS A 491 93.57 6.59 -57.68
CA CYS A 491 93.91 7.76 -58.51
C CYS A 491 94.50 8.99 -57.78
N SER A 492 94.83 8.94 -56.48
CA SER A 492 95.27 10.13 -55.74
C SER A 492 96.62 9.95 -55.05
N GLY A 493 97.71 10.19 -55.79
CA GLY A 493 99.05 10.41 -55.22
C GLY A 493 99.25 11.82 -54.65
N GLN A 494 98.18 12.54 -54.28
CA GLN A 494 98.24 13.93 -53.79
C GLN A 494 97.89 14.07 -52.30
N ALA A 495 98.30 15.21 -51.75
CA ALA A 495 98.49 15.53 -50.35
C ALA A 495 97.38 15.05 -49.38
N PRO A 496 97.74 14.70 -48.11
CA PRO A 496 96.85 14.12 -47.09
C PRO A 496 95.53 14.87 -46.86
N LEU A 497 95.48 16.18 -47.13
CA LEU A 497 94.28 17.02 -46.94
C LEU A 497 93.21 16.76 -48.01
N VAL A 498 93.62 16.52 -49.26
CA VAL A 498 92.69 16.22 -50.37
C VAL A 498 92.10 14.82 -50.19
N LEU A 499 92.89 13.88 -49.68
CA LEU A 499 92.43 12.53 -49.35
C LEU A 499 91.37 12.51 -48.23
N ALA A 500 91.41 13.44 -47.28
CA ALA A 500 90.37 13.54 -46.23
C ALA A 500 89.04 14.09 -46.79
N ALA A 501 89.10 15.17 -47.58
CA ALA A 501 87.92 15.74 -48.24
C ALA A 501 87.32 14.79 -49.30
N PHE A 502 88.17 14.07 -50.04
CA PHE A 502 87.75 13.09 -51.03
C PHE A 502 87.20 11.82 -50.38
N LYS A 503 87.78 11.33 -49.27
CA LYS A 503 87.20 10.24 -48.49
C LYS A 503 85.79 10.60 -48.04
N MET A 504 85.54 11.81 -47.55
CA MET A 504 84.20 12.28 -47.16
C MET A 504 83.21 12.31 -48.34
N ALA A 505 83.66 12.65 -49.55
CA ALA A 505 82.81 12.66 -50.75
C ALA A 505 82.52 11.26 -51.33
N CYS A 506 83.36 10.27 -51.03
CA CYS A 506 83.22 8.88 -51.49
C CYS A 506 82.67 7.91 -50.42
N LEU A 507 82.14 8.43 -49.31
CA LEU A 507 81.47 7.62 -48.29
C LEU A 507 80.08 7.23 -48.80
N HIS A 508 79.91 5.96 -49.21
CA HIS A 508 78.59 5.44 -49.47
C HIS A 508 77.95 5.03 -48.13
N TYR A 509 76.90 5.75 -47.73
CA TYR A 509 76.11 5.40 -46.54
C TYR A 509 75.30 4.15 -46.85
N ALA A 510 75.63 3.05 -46.17
CA ALA A 510 74.87 1.82 -46.19
C ALA A 510 74.12 1.71 -44.85
N PRO A 511 72.83 2.13 -44.79
CA PRO A 511 72.07 2.11 -43.55
C PRO A 511 72.04 0.70 -42.98
N SER A 512 72.23 0.59 -41.67
CA SER A 512 72.14 -0.71 -41.02
C SER A 512 70.67 -1.11 -40.84
N PRO A 513 70.37 -2.43 -40.77
CA PRO A 513 68.99 -2.88 -40.62
C PRO A 513 68.45 -2.47 -39.24
N VAL A 514 67.13 -2.29 -39.15
CA VAL A 514 66.45 -1.69 -38.00
C VAL A 514 65.76 -2.79 -37.19
N ASP A 515 65.99 -2.82 -35.87
CA ASP A 515 65.26 -3.71 -34.97
C ASP A 515 63.94 -3.06 -34.54
N HIS A 516 62.81 -3.65 -34.97
CA HIS A 516 61.46 -3.24 -34.60
C HIS A 516 60.66 -4.45 -34.12
N GLY A 517 60.08 -4.38 -32.93
CA GLY A 517 59.31 -5.48 -32.34
C GLY A 517 60.09 -6.78 -32.14
N GLY A 518 61.42 -6.72 -32.00
CA GLY A 518 62.29 -7.90 -31.88
C GLY A 518 62.59 -8.59 -33.21
N THR A 519 62.27 -7.95 -34.33
CA THR A 519 62.59 -8.43 -35.69
C THR A 519 63.48 -7.42 -36.40
N ILE A 520 64.49 -7.92 -37.10
CA ILE A 520 65.40 -7.11 -37.89
C ILE A 520 64.77 -6.92 -39.27
N ASN A 521 64.43 -5.68 -39.61
CA ASN A 521 63.77 -5.33 -40.86
C ASN A 521 64.64 -4.40 -41.70
N ASP A 522 64.44 -4.43 -43.02
CA ASP A 522 65.06 -3.46 -43.90
C ASP A 522 64.40 -2.09 -43.72
N ARG A 523 65.23 -1.04 -43.72
CA ARG A 523 64.79 0.34 -43.50
C ARG A 523 63.69 0.76 -44.48
N TRP A 524 63.83 0.39 -45.74
CA TRP A 524 62.87 0.71 -46.79
C TRP A 524 61.52 0.03 -46.55
N GLU A 525 61.54 -1.22 -46.09
CA GLU A 525 60.32 -1.98 -45.78
C GLU A 525 59.55 -1.33 -44.62
N LEU A 526 60.23 -0.89 -43.56
CA LEU A 526 59.60 -0.17 -42.45
C LEU A 526 59.03 1.19 -42.88
N LEU A 527 59.74 1.93 -43.75
CA LEU A 527 59.23 3.20 -44.29
C LEU A 527 57.97 2.99 -45.15
N GLN A 528 57.98 1.96 -46.01
CA GLN A 528 56.83 1.61 -46.83
C GLN A 528 55.64 1.16 -45.97
N ARG A 529 55.89 0.34 -44.94
CA ARG A 529 54.85 -0.12 -44.00
C ARG A 529 54.30 1.02 -43.16
N ARG A 530 55.15 1.96 -42.70
CA ARG A 530 54.72 3.20 -42.04
C ARG A 530 53.79 4.02 -42.94
N GLN A 531 54.17 4.22 -44.19
CA GLN A 531 53.34 4.97 -45.16
C GLN A 531 51.98 4.29 -45.41
N GLN A 532 51.97 2.95 -45.52
CA GLN A 532 50.73 2.17 -45.66
C GLN A 532 49.83 2.32 -44.43
N LEU A 533 50.38 2.22 -43.21
CA LEU A 533 49.60 2.40 -41.98
C LEU A 533 49.01 3.81 -41.87
N LEU A 534 49.77 4.85 -42.24
CA LEU A 534 49.27 6.21 -42.29
C LEU A 534 48.16 6.40 -43.35
N HIS A 535 48.27 5.75 -44.51
CA HIS A 535 47.21 5.75 -45.51
C HIS A 535 45.95 5.03 -45.02
N LEU A 536 46.10 3.89 -44.34
CA LEU A 536 44.99 3.17 -43.73
C LEU A 536 44.31 3.99 -42.64
N ALA A 537 45.08 4.64 -41.77
CA ALA A 537 44.56 5.54 -40.75
C ALA A 537 43.79 6.71 -41.36
N HIS A 538 44.35 7.33 -42.41
CA HIS A 538 43.72 8.43 -43.12
C HIS A 538 42.44 8.01 -43.86
N ALA A 539 42.44 6.85 -44.51
CA ALA A 539 41.26 6.29 -45.15
C ALA A 539 40.16 5.97 -44.12
N ALA A 540 40.51 5.31 -43.02
CA ALA A 540 39.59 5.04 -41.92
C ALA A 540 39.01 6.35 -41.36
N LEU A 541 39.83 7.37 -41.12
CA LEU A 541 39.37 8.67 -40.63
C LEU A 541 38.36 9.35 -41.59
N LEU A 542 38.55 9.22 -42.90
CA LEU A 542 37.64 9.78 -43.91
C LEU A 542 36.32 9.02 -44.02
N GLU A 543 36.32 7.70 -43.81
CA GLU A 543 35.12 6.87 -43.83
C GLU A 543 34.17 7.15 -42.66
N GLY A 544 34.71 7.65 -41.53
CA GLY A 544 33.95 7.96 -40.34
C GLY A 544 33.38 6.71 -39.63
N PRO A 545 32.66 6.90 -38.51
CA PRO A 545 32.16 5.80 -37.68
C PRO A 545 31.08 4.93 -38.36
N GLY A 546 30.57 5.34 -39.54
CA GLY A 546 29.58 4.58 -40.31
C GLY A 546 30.17 3.64 -41.38
N GLY A 547 31.44 3.80 -41.77
CA GLY A 547 32.03 3.11 -42.92
C GLY A 547 32.36 1.64 -42.69
N LEU A 548 32.72 1.26 -41.46
CA LEU A 548 33.16 -0.11 -41.14
C LEU A 548 32.00 -1.11 -40.91
N GLY A 549 30.75 -0.69 -41.07
CA GLY A 549 29.55 -1.45 -40.69
C GLY A 549 28.68 -2.02 -41.83
N GLY A 550 29.15 -2.02 -43.08
CA GLY A 550 28.35 -2.41 -44.26
C GLY A 550 27.95 -3.89 -44.37
N LEU A 551 28.40 -4.76 -43.46
CA LEU A 551 28.02 -6.17 -43.40
C LEU A 551 27.46 -6.53 -42.03
N SER A 552 26.33 -5.93 -41.65
CA SER A 552 25.45 -6.53 -40.66
C SER A 552 24.47 -7.45 -41.39
N PRO A 553 24.60 -8.79 -41.29
CA PRO A 553 23.66 -9.71 -41.91
C PRO A 553 22.35 -9.71 -41.09
N GLY A 554 21.27 -9.30 -41.72
CA GLY A 554 19.91 -9.73 -41.34
C GLY A 554 19.30 -9.01 -40.15
N GLY A 555 18.77 -7.82 -40.40
CA GLY A 555 17.80 -7.13 -39.54
C GLY A 555 16.63 -6.59 -40.35
N GLN A 556 16.12 -7.36 -41.31
CA GLN A 556 14.93 -7.04 -42.08
C GLN A 556 13.69 -7.25 -41.20
N GLY A 557 13.52 -6.38 -40.21
CA GLY A 557 12.30 -6.24 -39.42
C GLY A 557 11.39 -5.23 -40.10
N GLY A 558 10.60 -5.70 -41.06
CA GLY A 558 9.53 -4.91 -41.67
C GLY A 558 8.55 -4.43 -40.61
N GLY A 559 8.43 -3.11 -40.48
CA GLY A 559 7.35 -2.48 -39.75
C GLY A 559 6.04 -2.71 -40.48
N ALA A 560 5.31 -3.75 -40.08
CA ALA A 560 3.88 -3.83 -40.30
C ALA A 560 3.18 -2.91 -39.29
N PRO A 561 2.21 -2.07 -39.70
CA PRO A 561 1.34 -1.40 -38.77
C PRO A 561 0.32 -2.43 -38.25
N ASP A 562 0.67 -3.10 -37.14
CA ASP A 562 -0.24 -4.06 -36.53
C ASP A 562 -1.32 -3.32 -35.73
N SER A 563 -2.45 -3.13 -36.40
CA SER A 563 -3.74 -2.95 -35.76
C SER A 563 -4.21 -4.31 -35.23
N SER A 564 -3.68 -4.73 -34.08
CA SER A 564 -4.21 -5.88 -33.35
C SER A 564 -4.79 -5.41 -32.02
N GLY A 565 -6.10 -5.22 -32.03
CA GLY A 565 -6.93 -5.42 -30.86
C GLY A 565 -6.81 -6.89 -30.45
N GLY A 566 -5.76 -7.21 -29.70
CA GLY A 566 -5.62 -8.47 -28.99
C GLY A 566 -6.48 -8.44 -27.74
N GLU A 567 -7.63 -9.11 -27.81
CA GLU A 567 -8.33 -9.60 -26.64
C GLU A 567 -7.34 -10.44 -25.80
N ASP A 568 -6.95 -9.90 -24.64
CA ASP A 568 -6.30 -10.63 -23.56
C ASP A 568 -7.26 -11.70 -23.00
N LYS A 569 -7.33 -12.85 -23.68
CA LYS A 569 -7.86 -14.09 -23.13
C LYS A 569 -6.73 -14.87 -22.48
N ASP A 570 -6.22 -14.37 -21.35
CA ASP A 570 -5.65 -15.20 -20.26
C ASP A 570 -5.31 -14.38 -19.00
N GLY A 571 -6.21 -13.45 -18.64
CA GLY A 571 -6.23 -12.80 -17.33
C GLY A 571 -7.13 -13.53 -16.34
N ARG A 572 -6.73 -14.71 -15.84
CA ARG A 572 -7.30 -15.26 -14.59
C ARG A 572 -6.25 -15.26 -13.49
N PRO A 573 -6.30 -14.25 -12.60
CA PRO A 573 -6.35 -14.57 -11.17
C PRO A 573 -7.25 -13.62 -10.36
N PHE A 574 -8.41 -13.21 -10.87
CA PHE A 574 -9.35 -12.36 -10.11
C PHE A 574 -10.83 -12.80 -10.13
N ALA A 575 -11.17 -13.88 -10.85
CA ALA A 575 -12.55 -14.38 -10.91
C ALA A 575 -12.98 -15.21 -9.67
N GLU A 576 -12.06 -15.51 -8.75
CA GLU A 576 -12.36 -16.32 -7.57
C GLU A 576 -13.00 -15.51 -6.42
N TYR A 577 -12.82 -14.19 -6.40
CA TYR A 577 -13.44 -13.32 -5.40
C TYR A 577 -14.90 -12.95 -5.71
N ALA A 578 -15.31 -12.90 -6.98
CA ALA A 578 -16.70 -12.63 -7.35
C ALA A 578 -17.64 -13.82 -7.08
N ALA A 579 -17.10 -15.04 -6.99
CA ALA A 579 -17.89 -16.25 -6.69
C ALA A 579 -18.22 -16.39 -5.19
N ILE A 580 -17.50 -15.69 -4.30
CA ILE A 580 -17.76 -15.70 -2.85
C ILE A 580 -18.93 -14.78 -2.50
N GLU A 581 -19.12 -13.68 -3.23
CA GLU A 581 -20.22 -12.73 -3.00
C GLU A 581 -21.58 -13.29 -3.44
N ALA A 582 -21.62 -14.13 -4.48
CA ALA A 582 -22.83 -14.80 -4.94
C ALA A 582 -23.33 -15.90 -3.98
N LYS A 583 -22.46 -16.52 -3.16
CA LYS A 583 -22.87 -17.52 -2.16
C LYS A 583 -23.50 -16.92 -0.91
N PHE A 584 -23.24 -15.64 -0.61
CA PHE A 584 -23.86 -14.96 0.54
C PHE A 584 -25.27 -14.41 0.24
N GLN A 585 -25.64 -14.24 -1.04
CA GLN A 585 -26.98 -13.76 -1.40
C GLN A 585 -28.04 -14.86 -1.55
N THR A 586 -27.65 -16.13 -1.65
CA THR A 586 -28.59 -17.27 -1.74
C THR A 586 -28.82 -18.01 -0.42
N SER A 587 -28.29 -17.49 0.69
CA SER A 587 -28.35 -18.12 2.02
C SER A 587 -29.05 -17.24 3.07
N GLY A 588 -29.90 -16.30 2.63
CA GLY A 588 -30.72 -15.44 3.47
C GLY A 588 -32.19 -15.76 3.32
#